data_AF-A0AAU1W0M0-F1
#
_entry.id   AF-A0AAU1W0M0-F1
#
_cell.length_a   1.000
_cell.length_b   1.000
_cell.length_c   1.000
_cell.angle_alpha   90.00
_cell.angle_beta   90.00
_cell.angle_gamma   90.00
#
_symmetry.space_group_name_H-M   'P 1'
#
loop_
_entity.id
_entity.type
_entity.pdbx_description
1 polymer ?
#
loop_
_entity_poly.entity_id
_entity_poly.type
_entity_poly.pdbx_seq_one_letter_code
_entity_poly.pdbx_strand_id
1 'polypeptide(L)'
;MTSSHTPVAAQAPTQAAPRPRFSPRRRRSMLRGAQYVVLAGAVIAVAVLADWHQLQQQFLELSVAERMFPDLLTVALTNTVAYTLSGFGVGLVLGLVVALMRLSSVAPYRWLASLYIEVFRGLPALLIFIFIGVGVPLAFPGLAIPGGAYGQVAVALGLVAAAYMAETIRAGIQAVPRGQMEAARTLGMSHARAMWSIVIPQAFRIIVPPLTNELVLLFKDSSLVLFLGVSLQTRELTKFGRDLASETANTTPIFVAGLCYLLITVPLGYVVRRLEAGHAKAR
;
A
#
# COMPACT_ATOMS: atom_id res chain seq x y z
N MET A 1 4.68 -50.12 -73.79
CA MET A 1 6.05 -50.52 -73.40
C MET A 1 6.13 -50.47 -71.89
N THR A 2 6.38 -51.63 -71.29
CA THR A 2 6.35 -51.94 -69.86
C THR A 2 7.66 -51.56 -69.18
N SER A 3 7.63 -50.93 -68.02
CA SER A 3 8.77 -50.88 -67.10
C SER A 3 8.31 -50.86 -65.63
N SER A 4 8.31 -52.08 -65.07
CA SER A 4 8.81 -52.47 -63.75
C SER A 4 8.48 -51.60 -62.52
N HIS A 5 7.51 -52.06 -61.74
CA HIS A 5 7.38 -51.77 -60.32
C HIS A 5 8.32 -52.67 -59.50
N THR A 6 9.28 -52.08 -58.79
CA THR A 6 10.00 -52.70 -57.67
C THR A 6 9.31 -52.30 -56.36
N PRO A 7 8.99 -53.24 -55.44
CA PRO A 7 8.42 -52.88 -54.16
C PRO A 7 9.52 -52.43 -53.19
N VAL A 8 9.40 -51.22 -52.66
CA VAL A 8 10.30 -50.70 -51.63
C VAL A 8 9.93 -51.34 -50.29
N ALA A 9 10.90 -52.04 -49.69
CA ALA A 9 10.78 -52.68 -48.38
C ALA A 9 10.45 -51.66 -47.29
N ALA A 10 9.42 -51.95 -46.49
CA ALA A 10 9.05 -51.18 -45.30
C ALA A 10 10.16 -51.27 -44.25
N GLN A 11 10.88 -50.17 -44.03
CA GLN A 11 11.84 -50.04 -42.94
C GLN A 11 11.08 -49.90 -41.61
N ALA A 12 11.36 -50.79 -40.66
CA ALA A 12 10.84 -50.73 -39.30
C ALA A 12 11.24 -49.39 -38.63
N PRO A 13 10.36 -48.77 -37.82
CA PRO A 13 10.67 -47.50 -37.19
C PRO A 13 11.87 -47.67 -36.24
N THR A 14 12.98 -47.04 -36.58
CA THR A 14 14.18 -46.91 -35.75
C THR A 14 13.77 -46.38 -34.38
N GLN A 15 13.93 -47.19 -33.34
CA GLN A 15 13.72 -46.75 -31.96
C GLN A 15 14.61 -45.54 -31.69
N ALA A 16 14.00 -44.37 -31.55
CA ALA A 16 14.71 -43.12 -31.32
C ALA A 16 15.49 -43.23 -29.99
N ALA A 17 16.81 -43.07 -30.07
CA ALA A 17 17.69 -43.08 -28.89
C ALA A 17 17.18 -42.10 -27.82
N PRO A 18 17.24 -42.46 -26.52
CA PRO A 18 16.75 -41.61 -25.45
C PRO A 18 17.54 -40.30 -25.45
N ARG A 19 16.85 -39.17 -25.64
CA ARG A 19 17.47 -37.83 -25.59
C ARG A 19 18.19 -37.68 -24.24
N PRO A 20 19.44 -37.18 -24.21
CA PRO A 20 20.18 -37.02 -22.97
C PRO A 20 19.42 -36.06 -22.04
N ARG A 21 18.77 -36.61 -21.01
CA ARG A 21 18.11 -35.83 -19.97
C ARG A 21 19.18 -35.21 -19.09
N PHE A 22 19.40 -33.90 -19.22
CA PHE A 22 20.27 -33.15 -18.33
C PHE A 22 19.92 -33.45 -16.87
N SER A 23 20.94 -33.61 -16.02
CA SER A 23 20.72 -33.79 -14.59
C SER A 23 19.90 -32.60 -14.03
N PRO A 24 18.96 -32.84 -13.10
CA PRO A 24 18.10 -31.79 -12.58
C PRO A 24 18.88 -30.60 -11.98
N ARG A 25 20.10 -30.83 -11.49
CA ARG A 25 21.03 -29.79 -11.02
C ARG A 25 21.56 -28.91 -12.17
N ARG A 26 21.97 -29.51 -13.30
CA ARG A 26 22.48 -28.79 -14.48
C ARG A 26 21.39 -27.95 -15.14
N ARG A 27 20.16 -28.49 -15.22
CA ARG A 27 18.99 -27.76 -15.74
C ARG A 27 18.65 -26.51 -14.92
N ARG A 28 18.70 -26.58 -13.57
CA ARG A 28 18.48 -25.41 -12.68
C ARG A 28 19.56 -24.33 -12.79
N SER A 29 20.82 -24.71 -13.00
CA SER A 29 21.91 -23.76 -13.22
C SER A 29 21.79 -23.06 -14.58
N MET A 30 21.46 -23.80 -15.65
CA MET A 30 21.22 -23.23 -16.97
C MET A 30 20.01 -22.29 -17.00
N LEU A 31 18.92 -22.62 -16.29
CA LEU A 31 17.74 -21.75 -16.17
C LEU A 31 18.05 -20.43 -15.47
N ARG A 32 18.84 -20.45 -14.38
CA ARG A 32 19.29 -19.22 -13.71
C ARG A 32 20.22 -18.38 -14.58
N GLY A 33 21.14 -19.03 -15.31
CA GLY A 33 21.99 -18.37 -16.30
C GLY A 33 21.17 -17.68 -17.38
N ALA A 34 20.16 -18.38 -17.94
CA ALA A 34 19.24 -17.81 -18.92
C ALA A 34 18.45 -16.61 -18.35
N GLN A 35 17.97 -16.69 -17.10
CA GLN A 35 17.30 -15.57 -16.42
C GLN A 35 18.20 -14.35 -16.29
N TYR A 36 19.47 -14.53 -15.89
CA TYR A 36 20.42 -13.42 -15.78
C TYR A 36 20.76 -12.82 -17.15
N VAL A 37 20.91 -13.65 -18.18
CA VAL A 37 21.15 -13.17 -19.55
C VAL A 37 19.95 -12.37 -20.07
N VAL A 38 18.72 -12.84 -19.82
CA VAL A 38 17.50 -12.11 -20.20
C VAL A 38 17.40 -10.79 -19.42
N LEU A 39 17.67 -10.80 -18.11
CA LEU A 39 17.65 -9.58 -17.29
C LEU A 39 18.71 -8.58 -17.75
N ALA A 40 19.95 -9.03 -17.95
CA ALA A 40 21.03 -8.18 -18.42
C ALA A 40 20.74 -7.65 -19.82
N GLY A 41 20.23 -8.49 -20.72
CA GLY A 41 19.79 -8.10 -22.05
C GLY A 41 18.67 -7.05 -22.01
N ALA A 42 17.68 -7.20 -21.13
CA ALA A 42 16.62 -6.22 -20.93
C ALA A 42 17.15 -4.88 -20.39
N VAL A 43 18.05 -4.91 -19.39
CA VAL A 43 18.67 -3.70 -18.83
C VAL A 43 19.51 -2.97 -19.89
N ILE A 44 20.32 -3.71 -20.64
CA ILE A 44 21.13 -3.16 -21.73
C ILE A 44 20.24 -2.60 -22.84
N ALA A 45 19.18 -3.32 -23.22
CA ALA A 45 18.22 -2.82 -24.21
C ALA A 45 17.59 -1.52 -23.77
N VAL A 46 17.14 -1.40 -22.51
CA VAL A 46 16.62 -0.13 -21.96
C VAL A 46 17.69 0.95 -21.98
N ALA A 47 18.91 0.65 -21.54
CA ALA A 47 20.00 1.63 -21.47
C ALA A 47 20.44 2.16 -22.84
N VAL A 48 20.43 1.31 -23.88
CA VAL A 48 20.83 1.67 -25.25
C VAL A 48 19.70 2.34 -26.02
N LEU A 49 18.45 1.90 -25.81
CA LEU A 49 17.28 2.46 -26.49
C LEU A 49 16.77 3.76 -25.85
N ALA A 50 17.16 4.05 -24.61
CA ALA A 50 16.78 5.28 -23.92
C ALA A 50 17.57 6.49 -24.44
N ASP A 51 16.85 7.54 -24.80
CA ASP A 51 17.45 8.84 -25.07
C ASP A 51 17.88 9.50 -23.74
N TRP A 52 19.16 9.33 -23.41
CA TRP A 52 19.71 9.80 -22.13
C TRP A 52 19.67 11.32 -22.00
N HIS A 53 19.81 12.03 -23.12
CA HIS A 53 19.75 13.49 -23.15
C HIS A 53 18.33 13.94 -22.82
N GLN A 54 17.33 13.38 -23.51
CA GLN A 54 15.93 13.71 -23.25
C GLN A 54 15.52 13.33 -21.83
N LEU A 55 15.99 12.20 -21.30
CA LEU A 55 15.74 11.80 -19.91
C LEU A 55 16.32 12.81 -18.91
N GLN A 56 17.55 13.27 -19.11
CA GLN A 56 18.13 14.28 -18.23
C GLN A 56 17.36 15.60 -18.28
N GLN A 57 16.97 16.05 -19.47
CA GLN A 57 16.19 17.28 -19.61
C GLN A 57 14.79 17.16 -19.00
N GLN A 58 14.11 16.02 -19.16
CA GLN A 58 12.74 15.84 -18.71
C GLN A 58 12.60 15.48 -17.23
N PHE A 59 13.60 14.83 -16.63
CA PHE A 59 13.52 14.33 -15.26
C PHE A 59 14.49 14.99 -14.28
N LEU A 60 15.56 15.64 -14.77
CA LEU A 60 16.66 16.17 -13.97
C LEU A 60 17.01 17.62 -14.38
N GLU A 61 16.01 18.46 -14.61
CA GLU A 61 16.23 19.88 -14.88
C GLU A 61 16.49 20.65 -13.56
N LEU A 62 17.76 20.88 -13.22
CA LEU A 62 18.17 21.49 -11.95
C LEU A 62 17.56 22.88 -11.72
N SER A 63 17.42 23.70 -12.77
CA SER A 63 16.82 25.03 -12.69
C SER A 63 15.37 24.99 -12.19
N VAL A 64 14.60 24.00 -12.64
CA VAL A 64 13.22 23.76 -12.24
C VAL A 64 13.18 23.21 -10.82
N ALA A 65 14.04 22.24 -10.50
CA ALA A 65 14.15 21.64 -9.18
C ALA A 65 14.49 22.67 -8.08
N GLU A 66 15.45 23.56 -8.32
CA GLU A 66 15.86 24.61 -7.36
C GLU A 66 14.72 25.60 -7.09
N ARG A 67 13.98 25.99 -8.12
CA ARG A 67 12.87 26.94 -7.99
C ARG A 67 11.69 26.37 -7.21
N MET A 68 11.37 25.09 -7.40
CA MET A 68 10.25 24.46 -6.70
C MET A 68 10.58 24.01 -5.27
N PHE A 69 11.86 23.83 -4.94
CA PHE A 69 12.28 23.16 -3.71
C PHE A 69 11.72 23.79 -2.42
N PRO A 70 11.67 25.14 -2.27
CA PRO A 70 11.09 25.75 -1.07
C PRO A 70 9.61 25.42 -0.88
N ASP A 71 8.80 25.53 -1.92
CA ASP A 71 7.36 25.26 -1.88
C ASP A 71 7.07 23.76 -1.76
N LEU A 72 7.91 22.93 -2.37
CA LEU A 72 7.83 21.49 -2.26
C LEU A 72 7.97 21.04 -0.80
N LEU A 73 8.90 21.63 -0.03
CA LEU A 73 9.07 21.31 1.39
C LEU A 73 8.02 21.97 2.28
N THR A 74 7.79 23.27 2.11
CA THR A 74 6.96 24.06 3.04
C THR A 74 5.47 23.83 2.84
N VAL A 75 5.03 23.63 1.59
CA VAL A 75 3.63 23.43 1.23
C VAL A 75 3.36 21.94 0.98
N ALA A 76 3.94 21.39 -0.08
CA ALA A 76 3.51 20.07 -0.57
C ALA A 76 3.81 18.95 0.43
N LEU A 77 5.03 18.92 0.97
CA LEU A 77 5.43 17.92 1.94
C LEU A 77 4.70 18.11 3.29
N THR A 78 4.62 19.33 3.81
CA THR A 78 3.89 19.63 5.05
C THR A 78 2.44 19.17 4.96
N ASN A 79 1.77 19.46 3.84
CA ASN A 79 0.39 19.04 3.60
C ASN A 79 0.27 17.52 3.51
N THR A 80 1.20 16.85 2.81
CA THR A 80 1.24 15.38 2.73
C THR A 80 1.31 14.75 4.12
N VAL A 81 2.20 15.25 4.98
CA VAL A 81 2.33 14.80 6.38
C VAL A 81 1.06 15.10 7.17
N ALA A 82 0.55 16.33 7.09
CA ALA A 82 -0.64 16.77 7.82
C ALA A 82 -1.88 15.94 7.46
N TYR A 83 -2.10 15.69 6.17
CA TYR A 83 -3.18 14.84 5.65
C TYR A 83 -3.04 13.39 6.11
N THR A 84 -1.82 12.86 6.07
CA THR A 84 -1.57 11.49 6.52
C THR A 84 -1.86 11.34 8.01
N LEU A 85 -1.37 12.27 8.84
CA LEU A 85 -1.54 12.20 10.29
C LEU A 85 -2.99 12.45 10.70
N SER A 86 -3.69 13.40 10.07
CA SER A 86 -5.10 13.66 10.37
C SER A 86 -5.99 12.49 9.94
N GLY A 87 -5.78 11.93 8.74
CA GLY A 87 -6.47 10.74 8.26
C GLY A 87 -6.18 9.51 9.11
N PHE A 88 -4.92 9.30 9.51
CA PHE A 88 -4.54 8.23 10.43
C PHE A 88 -5.23 8.39 11.79
N GLY A 89 -5.27 9.62 12.33
CA GLY A 89 -5.95 9.92 13.60
C GLY A 89 -7.43 9.59 13.55
N VAL A 90 -8.15 10.08 12.53
CA VAL A 90 -9.57 9.75 12.32
C VAL A 90 -9.75 8.25 12.12
N GLY A 91 -8.89 7.63 11.30
CA GLY A 91 -8.90 6.20 11.03
C GLY A 91 -8.70 5.35 12.27
N LEU A 92 -7.80 5.75 13.17
CA LEU A 92 -7.51 5.03 14.40
C LEU A 92 -8.70 5.10 15.38
N VAL A 93 -9.27 6.29 15.56
CA VAL A 93 -10.43 6.48 16.43
C VAL A 93 -11.63 5.71 15.90
N LEU A 94 -11.99 5.90 14.63
CA LEU A 94 -13.14 5.24 14.03
C LEU A 94 -12.91 3.72 13.90
N GLY A 95 -11.68 3.31 13.54
CA GLY A 95 -11.29 1.91 13.44
C GLY A 95 -11.37 1.19 14.79
N LEU A 96 -11.00 1.85 15.89
CA LEU A 96 -11.20 1.31 17.23
C LEU A 96 -12.68 1.10 17.55
N VAL A 97 -13.54 2.08 17.25
CA VAL A 97 -14.99 1.96 17.45
C VAL A 97 -15.56 0.79 16.65
N VAL A 98 -15.22 0.71 15.36
CA VAL A 98 -15.66 -0.37 14.46
C VAL A 98 -15.14 -1.74 14.93
N ALA A 99 -13.88 -1.83 15.41
CA ALA A 99 -13.33 -3.05 15.98
C ALA A 99 -14.11 -3.51 17.22
N LEU A 100 -14.45 -2.59 18.12
CA LEU A 100 -15.23 -2.89 19.32
C LEU A 100 -16.66 -3.34 18.97
N MET A 101 -17.30 -2.68 17.99
CA MET A 101 -18.60 -3.13 17.45
C MET A 101 -18.51 -4.54 16.89
N ARG A 102 -17.41 -4.85 16.17
CA ARG A 102 -17.16 -6.17 15.57
C ARG A 102 -16.89 -7.26 16.60
N LEU A 103 -16.30 -6.92 17.75
CA LEU A 103 -16.06 -7.82 18.88
C LEU A 103 -17.28 -7.95 19.82
N SER A 104 -18.31 -7.13 19.64
CA SER A 104 -19.49 -7.12 20.51
C SER A 104 -20.27 -8.44 20.45
N SER A 105 -20.92 -8.80 21.56
CA SER A 105 -21.90 -9.89 21.61
C SER A 105 -23.20 -9.53 20.86
N VAL A 106 -23.48 -8.24 20.67
CA VAL A 106 -24.71 -7.71 20.06
C VAL A 106 -24.68 -7.84 18.54
N ALA A 107 -25.60 -8.61 17.98
CA ALA A 107 -25.61 -8.94 16.55
C ALA A 107 -25.74 -7.72 15.61
N PRO A 108 -26.62 -6.72 15.86
CA PRO A 108 -26.69 -5.52 15.05
C PRO A 108 -25.35 -4.76 14.91
N TYR A 109 -24.60 -4.61 16.00
CA TYR A 109 -23.30 -3.94 15.96
C TYR A 109 -22.28 -4.71 15.13
N ARG A 110 -22.25 -6.04 15.27
CA ARG A 110 -21.37 -6.87 14.45
C ARG A 110 -21.72 -6.76 12.97
N TRP A 111 -23.01 -6.77 12.64
CA TRP A 111 -23.49 -6.69 11.25
C TRP A 111 -23.10 -5.36 10.62
N LEU A 112 -23.41 -4.24 11.29
CA LEU A 112 -23.08 -2.89 10.83
C LEU A 112 -21.57 -2.71 10.64
N ALA A 113 -20.77 -3.23 11.58
CA ALA A 113 -19.31 -3.22 11.46
C ALA A 113 -18.80 -4.06 10.27
N SER A 114 -19.37 -5.25 10.00
CA SER A 114 -19.00 -6.00 8.78
C SER A 114 -19.33 -5.23 7.53
N LEU A 115 -20.54 -4.67 7.43
CA LEU A 115 -20.96 -3.92 6.25
C LEU A 115 -20.03 -2.75 5.99
N TYR A 116 -19.70 -1.98 7.03
CA TYR A 116 -18.72 -0.90 6.94
C TYR A 116 -17.36 -1.41 6.41
N ILE A 117 -16.81 -2.45 7.04
CA ILE A 117 -15.49 -3.00 6.68
C ILE A 117 -15.49 -3.51 5.23
N GLU A 118 -16.53 -4.25 4.82
CA GLU A 118 -16.67 -4.83 3.49
C GLU A 118 -16.79 -3.75 2.41
N VAL A 119 -17.57 -2.70 2.65
CA VAL A 119 -17.75 -1.59 1.70
C VAL A 119 -16.44 -0.80 1.54
N PHE A 120 -15.84 -0.34 2.63
CA PHE A 120 -14.67 0.55 2.55
C PHE A 120 -13.38 -0.15 2.13
N ARG A 121 -13.27 -1.47 2.35
CA ARG A 121 -12.15 -2.29 1.81
C ARG A 121 -12.42 -2.81 0.40
N GLY A 122 -13.68 -2.93 0.00
CA GLY A 122 -14.10 -3.39 -1.33
C GLY A 122 -14.08 -2.29 -2.38
N LEU A 123 -14.26 -1.04 -1.99
CA LEU A 123 -14.24 0.11 -2.90
C LEU A 123 -12.83 0.67 -3.10
N PRO A 124 -12.48 1.12 -4.33
CA PRO A 124 -11.29 1.93 -4.53
C PRO A 124 -11.33 3.19 -3.69
N ALA A 125 -10.26 3.46 -2.92
CA ALA A 125 -10.16 4.65 -2.06
C ALA A 125 -10.38 5.95 -2.85
N LEU A 126 -9.97 6.00 -4.12
CA LEU A 126 -10.23 7.11 -5.04
C LEU A 126 -11.73 7.47 -5.13
N LEU A 127 -12.62 6.48 -5.20
CA LEU A 127 -14.06 6.73 -5.26
C LEU A 127 -14.57 7.37 -3.97
N ILE A 128 -13.99 7.00 -2.83
CA ILE A 128 -14.32 7.62 -1.53
C ILE A 128 -13.87 9.08 -1.50
N PHE A 129 -12.67 9.38 -2.00
CA PHE A 129 -12.19 10.76 -2.13
C PHE A 129 -13.12 11.60 -3.02
N ILE A 130 -13.51 11.10 -4.20
CA ILE A 130 -14.45 11.79 -5.09
C ILE A 130 -15.82 11.96 -4.42
N PHE A 131 -16.31 10.92 -3.73
CA PHE A 131 -17.58 10.99 -3.01
C PHE A 131 -17.56 12.04 -1.91
N ILE A 132 -16.49 12.13 -1.12
CA ILE A 132 -16.37 13.15 -0.07
C ILE A 132 -16.20 14.56 -0.66
N GLY A 133 -15.41 14.70 -1.73
CA GLY A 133 -15.13 16.00 -2.36
C GLY A 133 -16.29 16.57 -3.19
N VAL A 134 -17.10 15.70 -3.80
CA VAL A 134 -18.14 16.10 -4.77
C VAL A 134 -19.51 15.54 -4.37
N GLY A 135 -19.60 14.25 -4.07
CA GLY A 135 -20.87 13.59 -3.75
C GLY A 135 -21.57 14.14 -2.51
N VAL A 136 -20.83 14.32 -1.40
CA VAL A 136 -21.38 14.85 -0.14
C VAL A 136 -21.90 16.28 -0.29
N PRO A 137 -21.14 17.25 -0.86
CA PRO A 137 -21.67 18.60 -1.11
C PRO A 137 -22.91 18.63 -2.00
N LEU A 138 -23.00 17.75 -3.00
CA LEU A 138 -24.19 17.64 -3.88
C LEU A 138 -25.40 17.04 -3.17
N ALA A 139 -25.19 16.01 -2.36
CA ALA A 139 -26.25 15.35 -1.62
C ALA A 139 -26.77 16.18 -0.44
N PHE A 140 -25.91 17.00 0.17
CA PHE A 140 -26.23 17.83 1.33
C PHE A 140 -25.80 19.29 1.10
N PRO A 141 -26.58 20.06 0.32
CA PRO A 141 -26.27 21.47 0.06
C PRO A 141 -26.13 22.28 1.36
N GLY A 142 -25.02 23.00 1.51
CA GLY A 142 -24.70 23.79 2.71
C GLY A 142 -23.98 23.02 3.82
N LEU A 143 -23.84 21.69 3.71
CA LEU A 143 -23.01 20.91 4.62
C LEU A 143 -21.53 21.11 4.27
N ALA A 144 -20.83 21.91 5.08
CA ALA A 144 -19.39 22.07 4.99
C ALA A 144 -18.70 21.16 6.00
N ILE A 145 -17.78 20.30 5.52
CA ILE A 145 -16.92 19.52 6.42
C ILE A 145 -15.98 20.51 7.13
N PRO A 146 -15.94 20.53 8.48
CA PRO A 146 -15.09 21.44 9.23
C PRO A 146 -13.61 21.29 8.86
N GLY A 147 -12.87 22.39 8.77
CA GLY A 147 -11.44 22.38 8.41
C GLY A 147 -11.16 22.36 6.90
N GLY A 148 -12.17 22.53 6.05
CA GLY A 148 -12.01 22.66 4.59
C GLY A 148 -11.32 21.45 3.97
N ALA A 149 -10.30 21.68 3.14
CA ALA A 149 -9.54 20.60 2.50
C ALA A 149 -8.96 19.60 3.52
N TYR A 150 -8.38 20.08 4.64
CA TYR A 150 -7.83 19.20 5.68
C TYR A 150 -8.89 18.30 6.30
N GLY A 151 -10.09 18.84 6.54
CA GLY A 151 -11.22 18.06 7.05
C GLY A 151 -11.72 17.03 6.05
N GLN A 152 -11.89 17.43 4.80
CA GLN A 152 -12.30 16.52 3.72
C GLN A 152 -11.33 15.36 3.56
N VAL A 153 -10.02 15.65 3.58
CA VAL A 153 -8.99 14.61 3.49
C VAL A 153 -8.95 13.73 4.73
N ALA A 154 -9.03 14.32 5.93
CA ALA A 154 -9.06 13.54 7.17
C ALA A 154 -10.25 12.57 7.21
N VAL A 155 -11.42 13.01 6.74
CA VAL A 155 -12.62 12.16 6.64
C VAL A 155 -12.45 11.09 5.55
N ALA A 156 -12.07 11.47 4.33
CA ALA A 156 -11.95 10.52 3.22
C ALA A 156 -10.91 9.44 3.50
N LEU A 157 -9.70 9.87 3.89
CA LEU A 157 -8.60 8.96 4.22
C LEU A 157 -8.89 8.17 5.50
N GLY A 158 -9.47 8.82 6.51
CA GLY A 158 -9.83 8.20 7.79
C GLY A 158 -10.92 7.14 7.67
N LEU A 159 -11.94 7.33 6.81
CA LEU A 159 -12.97 6.32 6.58
C LEU A 159 -12.39 5.04 5.99
N VAL A 160 -11.52 5.17 4.98
CA VAL A 160 -10.83 4.03 4.38
C VAL A 160 -9.91 3.37 5.40
N ALA A 161 -9.04 4.16 6.04
CA ALA A 161 -8.10 3.69 7.06
C ALA A 161 -8.78 2.94 8.20
N ALA A 162 -9.91 3.45 8.69
CA ALA A 162 -10.66 2.85 9.79
C ALA A 162 -11.09 1.41 9.50
N ALA A 163 -11.42 1.07 8.26
CA ALA A 163 -11.81 -0.28 7.90
C ALA A 163 -10.65 -1.28 8.00
N TYR A 164 -9.45 -0.88 7.57
CA TYR A 164 -8.23 -1.68 7.68
C TYR A 164 -7.72 -1.76 9.13
N MET A 165 -7.75 -0.63 9.84
CA MET A 165 -7.35 -0.56 11.25
C MET A 165 -8.29 -1.34 12.15
N ALA A 166 -9.61 -1.31 11.89
CA ALA A 166 -10.58 -2.09 12.67
C ALA A 166 -10.28 -3.58 12.61
N GLU A 167 -9.96 -4.09 11.42
CA GLU A 167 -9.61 -5.49 11.22
C GLU A 167 -8.28 -5.83 11.90
N THR A 168 -7.30 -4.93 11.82
CA THR A 168 -6.00 -5.07 12.48
C THR A 168 -6.15 -5.13 14.00
N ILE A 169 -6.92 -4.21 14.59
CA ILE A 169 -7.19 -4.15 16.03
C ILE A 169 -7.93 -5.41 16.48
N ARG A 170 -8.97 -5.81 15.76
CA ARG A 170 -9.74 -7.03 16.03
C ARG A 170 -8.85 -8.26 15.99
N ALA A 171 -8.05 -8.42 14.94
CA ALA A 171 -7.13 -9.54 14.76
C ALA A 171 -6.06 -9.57 15.86
N GLY A 172 -5.52 -8.41 16.24
CA GLY A 172 -4.53 -8.32 17.31
C GLY A 172 -5.08 -8.68 18.69
N ILE A 173 -6.32 -8.29 19.01
CA ILE A 173 -7.00 -8.72 20.25
C ILE A 173 -7.23 -10.24 20.23
N GLN A 174 -7.68 -10.79 19.10
CA GLN A 174 -7.94 -12.23 18.97
C GLN A 174 -6.67 -13.09 18.90
N ALA A 175 -5.53 -12.49 18.56
CA ALA A 175 -4.24 -13.18 18.49
C ALA A 175 -3.64 -13.47 19.88
N VAL A 176 -4.14 -12.84 20.94
CA VAL A 176 -3.74 -13.16 22.31
C VAL A 176 -4.25 -14.56 22.68
N PRO A 177 -3.40 -15.49 23.16
CA PRO A 177 -3.81 -16.85 23.48
C PRO A 177 -4.96 -16.89 24.49
N ARG A 178 -6.02 -17.66 24.19
CA ARG A 178 -7.21 -17.77 25.07
C ARG A 178 -6.88 -18.22 26.49
N GLY A 179 -5.85 -19.07 26.64
CA GLY A 179 -5.34 -19.51 27.94
C GLY A 179 -4.92 -18.37 28.87
N GLN A 180 -4.52 -17.20 28.35
CA GLN A 180 -4.22 -16.01 29.16
C GLN A 180 -5.47 -15.50 29.88
N MET A 181 -6.61 -15.44 29.17
CA MET A 181 -7.89 -15.06 29.77
C MET A 181 -8.38 -16.13 30.74
N GLU A 182 -8.30 -17.41 30.36
CA GLU A 182 -8.73 -18.53 31.21
C GLU A 182 -7.92 -18.59 32.52
N ALA A 183 -6.59 -18.48 32.46
CA ALA A 183 -5.72 -18.45 33.63
C ALA A 183 -6.02 -17.25 34.55
N ALA A 184 -6.20 -16.05 33.98
CA ALA A 184 -6.54 -14.86 34.75
C ALA A 184 -7.88 -15.01 35.48
N ARG A 185 -8.88 -15.63 34.82
CA ARG A 185 -10.20 -15.90 35.42
C ARG A 185 -10.12 -16.93 36.55
N THR A 186 -9.29 -17.97 36.41
CA THR A 186 -9.03 -18.96 37.48
C THR A 186 -8.34 -18.35 38.69
N LEU A 187 -7.48 -17.34 38.49
CA LEU A 187 -6.85 -16.56 39.56
C LEU A 187 -7.79 -15.50 40.18
N GLY A 188 -9.09 -15.54 39.86
CA GLY A 188 -10.11 -14.68 40.46
C GLY A 188 -10.25 -13.28 39.83
N MET A 189 -9.57 -12.99 38.71
CA MET A 189 -9.71 -11.70 38.04
C MET A 189 -11.09 -11.58 37.37
N SER A 190 -11.71 -10.39 37.42
CA SER A 190 -12.89 -10.09 36.60
C SER A 190 -12.51 -10.06 35.11
N HIS A 191 -13.45 -10.33 34.20
CA HIS A 191 -13.20 -10.25 32.75
C HIS A 191 -12.63 -8.89 32.34
N ALA A 192 -13.19 -7.79 32.88
CA ALA A 192 -12.70 -6.44 32.61
C ALA A 192 -11.26 -6.24 33.10
N ARG A 193 -10.95 -6.71 34.32
CA ARG A 193 -9.59 -6.61 34.87
C ARG A 193 -8.60 -7.41 34.04
N ALA A 194 -8.92 -8.65 33.68
CA ALA A 194 -8.09 -9.49 32.83
C ALA A 194 -7.91 -8.88 31.42
N MET A 195 -8.96 -8.32 30.84
CA MET A 195 -8.90 -7.63 29.55
C MET A 195 -7.92 -6.45 29.57
N TRP A 196 -8.08 -5.54 30.54
CA TRP A 196 -7.26 -4.33 30.62
C TRP A 196 -5.81 -4.57 31.04
N SER A 197 -5.56 -5.52 31.95
CA SER A 197 -4.22 -5.72 32.52
C SER A 197 -3.39 -6.77 31.79
N ILE A 198 -4.02 -7.69 31.04
CA ILE A 198 -3.30 -8.82 30.39
C ILE A 198 -3.50 -8.79 28.89
N VAL A 199 -4.76 -8.77 28.41
CA VAL A 199 -5.05 -8.93 26.97
C VAL A 199 -4.69 -7.67 26.18
N ILE A 200 -5.18 -6.49 26.59
CA ILE A 200 -4.93 -5.24 25.86
C ILE A 200 -3.43 -4.91 25.74
N PRO A 201 -2.61 -5.01 26.80
CA PRO A 201 -1.17 -4.76 26.68
C PRO A 201 -0.46 -5.71 25.70
N GLN A 202 -0.88 -6.98 25.63
CA GLN A 202 -0.35 -7.95 24.68
C GLN A 202 -0.84 -7.67 23.25
N ALA A 203 -2.14 -7.40 23.10
CA ALA A 203 -2.74 -7.04 21.82
C ALA A 203 -2.08 -5.78 21.23
N PHE A 204 -1.82 -4.76 22.06
CA PHE A 204 -1.16 -3.53 21.62
C PHE A 204 0.19 -3.82 20.96
N ARG A 205 1.02 -4.69 21.55
CA ARG A 205 2.29 -5.12 20.94
C ARG A 205 2.10 -5.80 19.58
N ILE A 206 1.04 -6.60 19.44
CA ILE A 206 0.70 -7.28 18.17
C ILE A 206 0.21 -6.27 17.11
N ILE A 207 -0.53 -5.24 17.51
CA ILE A 207 -1.21 -4.29 16.63
C ILE A 207 -0.29 -3.16 16.14
N VAL A 208 0.71 -2.74 16.92
CA VAL A 208 1.58 -1.59 16.59
C VAL A 208 2.33 -1.75 15.25
N PRO A 209 2.98 -2.89 14.93
CA PRO A 209 3.64 -3.05 13.64
C PRO A 209 2.71 -2.91 12.43
N PRO A 210 1.56 -3.62 12.34
CA PRO A 210 0.66 -3.46 11.20
C PRO A 210 -0.01 -2.07 11.15
N LEU A 211 -0.29 -1.42 12.27
CA LEU A 211 -0.75 -0.02 12.24
C LEU A 211 0.32 0.95 11.72
N THR A 212 1.60 0.69 12.02
CA THR A 212 2.69 1.50 11.48
C THR A 212 2.84 1.26 9.98
N ASN A 213 2.62 0.04 9.49
CA ASN A 213 2.54 -0.24 8.07
C ASN A 213 1.34 0.48 7.41
N GLU A 214 0.19 0.51 8.07
CA GLU A 214 -0.97 1.26 7.61
C GLU A 214 -0.65 2.75 7.46
N LEU A 215 0.08 3.35 8.41
CA LEU A 215 0.55 4.74 8.29
C LEU A 215 1.41 4.97 7.03
N VAL A 216 2.27 4.02 6.68
CA VAL A 216 3.09 4.09 5.44
C VAL A 216 2.21 4.03 4.19
N LEU A 217 1.17 3.20 4.21
CA LEU A 217 0.19 3.12 3.11
C LEU A 217 -0.60 4.42 2.99
N LEU A 218 -1.08 4.97 4.10
CA LEU A 218 -1.80 6.26 4.10
C LEU A 218 -0.93 7.41 3.60
N PHE A 219 0.38 7.38 3.85
CA PHE A 219 1.30 8.37 3.30
C PHE A 219 1.31 8.34 1.77
N LYS A 220 1.15 7.17 1.15
CA LYS A 220 1.05 7.05 -0.31
C LYS A 220 -0.37 7.38 -0.80
N ASP A 221 -1.38 6.95 -0.07
CA ASP A 221 -2.78 7.19 -0.42
C ASP A 221 -3.19 8.67 -0.26
N SER A 222 -2.40 9.47 0.48
CA SER A 222 -2.56 10.93 0.49
C SER A 222 -2.42 11.53 -0.91
N SER A 223 -1.79 10.86 -1.88
CA SER A 223 -1.76 11.29 -3.28
C SER A 223 -3.17 11.40 -3.90
N LEU A 224 -4.16 10.68 -3.38
CA LEU A 224 -5.55 10.75 -3.86
C LEU A 224 -6.20 12.12 -3.64
N VAL A 225 -5.61 12.97 -2.80
CA VAL A 225 -6.00 14.37 -2.62
C VAL A 225 -5.94 15.16 -3.94
N LEU A 226 -5.15 14.72 -4.92
CA LEU A 226 -5.09 15.35 -6.25
C LEU A 226 -6.46 15.46 -6.93
N PHE A 227 -7.40 14.56 -6.59
CA PHE A 227 -8.77 14.52 -7.11
C PHE A 227 -9.75 15.39 -6.30
N LEU A 228 -9.32 15.95 -5.18
CA LEU A 228 -10.06 16.97 -4.47
C LEU A 228 -9.77 18.35 -5.09
N GLY A 229 -10.76 19.23 -5.02
CA GLY A 229 -10.65 20.64 -5.44
C GLY A 229 -9.81 21.48 -4.48
N VAL A 230 -8.54 21.13 -4.32
CA VAL A 230 -7.61 21.82 -3.40
C VAL A 230 -6.95 23.04 -4.04
N SER A 231 -6.69 24.06 -3.23
CA SER A 231 -6.00 25.30 -3.61
C SER A 231 -4.48 25.11 -3.67
N LEU A 232 -3.74 26.09 -4.22
CA LEU A 232 -2.27 26.09 -4.28
C LEU A 232 -1.59 25.81 -2.92
N GLN A 233 -2.14 26.34 -1.83
CA GLN A 233 -1.59 26.17 -0.48
C GLN A 233 -1.98 24.83 0.19
N THR A 234 -2.88 24.07 -0.43
CA THR A 234 -3.41 22.80 0.10
C THR A 234 -3.13 21.63 -0.83
N ARG A 235 -2.20 21.79 -1.78
CA ARG A 235 -1.72 20.69 -2.61
C ARG A 235 -0.76 19.84 -1.81
N GLU A 236 -0.85 18.53 -1.99
CA GLU A 236 0.16 17.58 -1.52
C GLU A 236 1.18 17.31 -2.65
N LEU A 237 2.20 16.49 -2.35
CA LEU A 237 3.35 16.22 -3.23
C LEU A 237 2.95 15.84 -4.67
N THR A 238 2.00 14.94 -4.84
CA THR A 238 1.60 14.43 -6.17
C THR A 238 0.93 15.52 -7.00
N LYS A 239 -0.04 16.23 -6.42
CA LYS A 239 -0.73 17.34 -7.09
C LYS A 239 0.23 18.50 -7.37
N PHE A 240 1.09 18.85 -6.42
CA PHE A 240 2.12 19.88 -6.60
C PHE A 240 3.04 19.56 -7.79
N GLY A 241 3.58 18.33 -7.83
CA GLY A 241 4.42 17.89 -8.94
C GLY A 241 3.67 17.87 -10.28
N ARG A 242 2.43 17.38 -10.30
CA ARG A 242 1.61 17.34 -11.52
C ARG A 242 1.30 18.73 -12.07
N ASP A 243 0.94 19.67 -11.20
CA ASP A 243 0.56 21.02 -11.61
C ASP A 243 1.79 21.78 -12.14
N LEU A 244 2.93 21.73 -11.43
CA LEU A 244 4.17 22.33 -11.92
C LEU A 244 4.68 21.67 -13.20
N ALA A 245 4.50 20.36 -13.36
CA ALA A 245 4.91 19.69 -14.59
C ALA A 245 4.09 20.15 -15.80
N SER A 246 2.80 20.42 -15.59
CA SER A 246 1.94 21.00 -16.60
C SER A 246 2.31 22.46 -16.91
N GLU A 247 2.70 23.24 -15.90
CA GLU A 247 3.08 24.66 -16.07
C GLU A 247 4.44 24.83 -16.76
N THR A 248 5.40 23.97 -16.44
CA THR A 248 6.78 24.03 -16.96
C THR A 248 6.98 23.18 -18.22
N ALA A 249 5.99 22.36 -18.61
CA ALA A 249 6.12 21.32 -19.63
C ALA A 249 7.33 20.39 -19.39
N ASN A 250 7.65 20.14 -18.12
CA ASN A 250 8.80 19.36 -17.68
C ASN A 250 8.37 18.35 -16.59
N THR A 251 8.87 17.11 -16.61
CA THR A 251 8.45 16.04 -15.68
C THR A 251 9.28 16.00 -14.38
N THR A 252 10.34 16.79 -14.27
CA THR A 252 11.20 16.94 -13.08
C THR A 252 10.39 17.13 -11.79
N PRO A 253 9.34 17.98 -11.72
CA PRO A 253 8.57 18.15 -10.49
C PRO A 253 7.90 16.86 -9.99
N ILE A 254 7.38 16.02 -10.89
CA ILE A 254 6.77 14.73 -10.55
C ILE A 254 7.85 13.77 -10.03
N PHE A 255 9.01 13.75 -10.69
CA PHE A 255 10.13 12.91 -10.28
C PHE A 255 10.64 13.27 -8.88
N VAL A 256 10.86 14.56 -8.61
CA VAL A 256 11.28 15.06 -7.30
C VAL A 256 10.23 14.76 -6.23
N ALA A 257 8.93 14.95 -6.51
CA ALA A 257 7.85 14.57 -5.60
C ALA A 257 7.89 13.06 -5.27
N GLY A 258 8.13 12.21 -6.27
CA GLY A 258 8.33 10.76 -6.09
C GLY A 258 9.54 10.42 -5.21
N LEU A 259 10.66 11.13 -5.37
CA LEU A 259 11.81 10.98 -4.49
C LEU A 259 11.47 11.37 -3.04
N CYS A 260 10.68 12.42 -2.82
CA CYS A 260 10.24 12.81 -1.48
C CYS A 260 9.35 11.74 -0.83
N TYR A 261 8.46 11.11 -1.58
CA TYR A 261 7.74 9.92 -1.09
C TYR A 261 8.69 8.81 -0.67
N LEU A 262 9.71 8.49 -1.46
CA LEU A 262 10.69 7.46 -1.12
C LEU A 262 11.52 7.82 0.11
N LEU A 263 11.96 9.08 0.21
CA LEU A 263 12.73 9.59 1.35
C LEU A 263 11.99 9.44 2.69
N ILE A 264 10.66 9.38 2.66
CA ILE A 264 9.85 9.22 3.87
C ILE A 264 9.42 7.76 4.07
N THR A 265 8.95 7.12 3.00
CA THR A 265 8.42 5.74 3.07
C THR A 265 9.51 4.70 3.30
N VAL A 266 10.74 4.89 2.80
CA VAL A 266 11.84 3.93 3.01
C VAL A 266 12.29 3.89 4.48
N PRO A 267 12.59 5.03 5.15
CA PRO A 267 12.88 5.03 6.58
C PRO A 267 11.73 4.48 7.42
N LEU A 268 10.48 4.88 7.14
CA LEU A 268 9.32 4.35 7.86
C LEU A 268 9.19 2.82 7.66
N GLY A 269 9.42 2.31 6.45
CA GLY A 269 9.44 0.88 6.16
C GLY A 269 10.54 0.14 6.92
N TYR A 270 11.70 0.76 7.16
CA TYR A 270 12.71 0.19 8.05
C TYR A 270 12.25 0.15 9.51
N VAL A 271 11.58 1.20 10.00
CA VAL A 271 10.97 1.20 11.33
C VAL A 271 9.96 0.06 11.47
N VAL A 272 9.06 -0.12 10.50
CA VAL A 272 8.10 -1.23 10.47
C VAL A 272 8.81 -2.59 10.60
N ARG A 273 9.81 -2.86 9.75
CA ARG A 273 10.57 -4.13 9.80
C ARG A 273 11.26 -4.35 11.15
N ARG A 274 11.78 -3.29 11.77
CA ARG A 274 12.41 -3.37 13.09
C ARG A 274 11.39 -3.71 14.18
N LEU A 275 10.20 -3.10 14.11
CA LEU A 275 9.09 -3.41 15.01
C LEU A 275 8.66 -4.88 14.84
N GLU A 276 8.51 -5.37 13.61
CA GLU A 276 8.17 -6.77 13.34
C GLU A 276 9.22 -7.76 13.87
N ALA A 277 10.50 -7.49 13.63
CA ALA A 277 11.61 -8.33 14.09
C ALA A 277 11.71 -8.41 15.62
N GLY A 278 11.36 -7.32 16.32
CA GLY A 278 11.28 -7.30 17.78
C GLY A 278 10.19 -8.22 18.33
N HIS A 279 9.05 -8.32 17.65
CA HIS A 279 7.93 -9.16 18.08
C HIS A 279 8.14 -10.65 17.74
N ALA A 280 8.83 -10.97 16.65
CA ALA A 280 9.17 -12.35 16.29
C ALA A 280 10.06 -13.05 17.34
N LYS A 281 10.86 -12.28 18.10
CA LYS A 281 11.69 -12.81 19.21
C LYS A 281 10.94 -12.97 20.53
N ALA A 282 9.74 -12.40 20.67
CA ALA A 282 8.95 -12.43 21.90
C ALA A 282 7.85 -13.51 21.90
N ARG A 283 7.69 -14.23 20.77
CA ARG A 283 6.90 -15.46 20.65
C ARG A 283 7.78 -16.68 20.92
#